data_AF-A0A7R8VYF7-F1
#
_entry.id   AF-A0A7R8VYF7-F1
#
_cell.length_a   1.000
_cell.length_b   1.000
_cell.length_c   1.000
_cell.angle_alpha   90.00
_cell.angle_beta   90.00
_cell.angle_gamma   90.00
#
_symmetry.space_group_name_H-M   'P 1'
#
loop_
_entity.id
_entity.type
_entity.pdbx_description
1 polymer ?
#
loop_
_entity_poly.entity_id
_entity_poly.type
_entity_poly.pdbx_seq_one_letter_code
_entity_poly.pdbx_strand_id
1 'polypeptide(L)'
;RWLVLCQVDCIVTTAGGIEEDLIKCLAPTYIGDFNLDGRKLRERGINRIGNLLVPNDNYCLFEDWVMPILDNMLAEQKHKGTLWTPSRMVARLGTEMNNPDSIYYWASRNNIPVFSPALTDGSLGDMMYFHSYRNPGLVLDIVQVQSLIRGSLSGPVPLSYGYGSLVIADIRRLNTIAVKALKSGMLIVGGGVVKHHICNANLM
;
A
#
# COMPACT_ATOMS: atom_id res chain seq x y z
N ARG A 1 -1.61 -15.05 5.79
CA ARG A 1 -1.12 -14.82 7.17
C ARG A 1 -0.07 -15.83 7.60
N TRP A 2 -0.41 -17.11 7.80
CA TRP A 2 0.54 -18.11 8.35
C TRP A 2 1.87 -18.20 7.59
N LEU A 3 1.85 -18.17 6.25
CA LEU A 3 3.07 -18.18 5.44
C LEU A 3 4.02 -16.99 5.71
N VAL A 4 3.48 -15.83 6.10
CA VAL A 4 4.26 -14.63 6.40
C VAL A 4 5.02 -14.76 7.73
N LEU A 5 4.66 -15.74 8.56
CA LEU A 5 5.39 -16.03 9.78
C LEU A 5 6.74 -16.71 9.52
N CYS A 6 6.88 -17.47 8.42
CA CYS A 6 8.01 -18.41 8.31
C CYS A 6 8.40 -18.88 6.90
N GLN A 7 7.71 -18.49 5.81
CA GLN A 7 7.91 -19.15 4.51
C GLN A 7 8.08 -18.21 3.30
N VAL A 8 7.98 -16.89 3.45
CA VAL A 8 8.12 -15.94 2.32
C VAL A 8 9.01 -14.75 2.66
N ASP A 9 9.79 -14.30 1.68
CA ASP A 9 10.75 -13.21 1.83
C ASP A 9 10.26 -11.87 1.25
N CYS A 10 9.26 -11.90 0.37
CA CYS A 10 8.61 -10.70 -0.15
C CYS A 10 7.16 -10.97 -0.55
N ILE A 11 6.34 -9.92 -0.59
CA ILE A 11 4.93 -9.99 -1.00
C ILE A 11 4.69 -8.93 -2.05
N VAL A 12 3.93 -9.26 -3.09
CA VAL A 12 3.35 -8.27 -4.01
C VAL A 12 1.84 -8.47 -4.03
N THR A 13 1.09 -7.39 -3.90
CA THR A 13 -0.39 -7.42 -3.93
C THR A 13 -0.95 -6.09 -4.47
N THR A 14 -2.26 -6.01 -4.70
CA THR A 14 -2.96 -4.78 -5.05
C THR A 14 -3.43 -4.03 -3.80
N ALA A 15 -3.93 -2.79 -3.97
CA ALA A 15 -4.50 -1.99 -2.87
C ALA A 15 -5.60 -2.75 -2.11
N GLY A 16 -6.55 -3.36 -2.83
CA GLY A 16 -7.63 -4.16 -2.24
C GLY A 16 -7.13 -5.26 -1.30
N GLY A 17 -6.06 -5.97 -1.68
CA GLY A 17 -5.46 -6.99 -0.81
C GLY A 17 -4.86 -6.42 0.48
N ILE A 18 -4.43 -5.15 0.45
CA ILE A 18 -3.89 -4.44 1.61
C ILE A 18 -5.01 -3.96 2.53
N GLU A 19 -5.91 -3.15 1.99
CA GLU A 19 -6.97 -2.51 2.77
C GLU A 19 -7.95 -3.54 3.34
N GLU A 20 -8.29 -4.62 2.64
CA GLU A 20 -9.20 -5.63 3.18
C GLU A 20 -8.64 -6.38 4.39
N ASP A 21 -7.34 -6.65 4.45
CA ASP A 21 -6.71 -7.28 5.63
C ASP A 21 -6.80 -6.35 6.84
N LEU A 22 -6.53 -5.07 6.63
CA LEU A 22 -6.61 -4.04 7.67
C LEU A 22 -8.06 -3.83 8.14
N ILE A 23 -9.00 -3.72 7.19
CA ILE A 23 -10.43 -3.57 7.46
C ILE A 23 -10.96 -4.77 8.25
N LYS A 24 -10.54 -6.00 7.93
CA LYS A 24 -10.94 -7.22 8.66
C LYS A 24 -10.53 -7.22 10.12
N CYS A 25 -9.51 -6.45 10.49
CA CYS A 25 -9.12 -6.26 11.89
C CYS A 25 -10.04 -5.28 12.64
N LEU A 26 -10.78 -4.44 11.92
CA LEU A 26 -11.70 -3.44 12.48
C LEU A 26 -13.14 -3.97 12.52
N ALA A 27 -13.59 -4.63 11.45
CA ALA A 27 -14.94 -5.17 11.33
C ALA A 27 -14.98 -6.38 10.39
N PRO A 28 -15.90 -7.35 10.63
CA PRO A 28 -15.96 -8.58 9.86
C PRO A 28 -16.50 -8.38 8.44
N THR A 29 -16.14 -9.31 7.55
CA THR A 29 -16.77 -9.52 6.25
C THR A 29 -17.75 -10.69 6.36
N TYR A 30 -18.90 -10.59 5.69
CA TYR A 30 -19.97 -11.59 5.79
C TYR A 30 -20.09 -12.43 4.51
N ILE A 31 -20.62 -13.64 4.65
CA ILE A 31 -20.99 -14.49 3.52
C ILE A 31 -22.33 -14.02 2.96
N GLY A 32 -22.41 -13.89 1.64
CA GLY A 32 -23.61 -13.59 0.88
C GLY A 32 -23.74 -14.50 -0.35
N ASP A 33 -24.29 -13.96 -1.43
CA ASP A 33 -24.55 -14.71 -2.67
C ASP A 33 -24.21 -13.83 -3.89
N PHE A 34 -23.74 -14.47 -4.97
CA PHE A 34 -23.43 -13.81 -6.24
C PHE A 34 -24.66 -13.13 -6.88
N ASN A 35 -25.85 -13.65 -6.61
CA ASN A 35 -27.10 -13.25 -7.24
C ASN A 35 -27.86 -12.14 -6.46
N LEU A 36 -27.28 -11.60 -5.39
CA LEU A 36 -27.88 -10.50 -4.65
C LEU A 36 -28.01 -9.24 -5.53
N ASP A 37 -29.20 -8.63 -5.50
CA ASP A 37 -29.53 -7.43 -6.27
C ASP A 37 -28.66 -6.23 -5.83
N GLY A 38 -27.82 -5.74 -6.74
CA GLY A 38 -26.90 -4.63 -6.50
C GLY A 38 -27.60 -3.32 -6.13
N ARG A 39 -28.83 -3.07 -6.61
CA ARG A 39 -29.57 -1.85 -6.26
C ARG A 39 -29.94 -1.87 -4.78
N LYS A 40 -30.55 -2.97 -4.32
CA LYS A 40 -30.94 -3.14 -2.91
C LYS A 40 -29.73 -3.12 -1.97
N LEU A 41 -28.60 -3.69 -2.41
CA LEU A 41 -27.35 -3.63 -1.65
C LEU A 41 -26.84 -2.19 -1.53
N ARG A 42 -26.85 -1.42 -2.61
CA ARG A 42 -26.44 -0.01 -2.60
C ARG A 42 -27.34 0.86 -1.72
N GLU A 43 -28.66 0.68 -1.79
CA GLU A 43 -29.64 1.38 -0.93
C GLU A 43 -29.39 1.11 0.56
N ARG A 44 -28.85 -0.06 0.91
CA ARG A 44 -28.50 -0.45 2.27
C ARG A 44 -27.04 -0.15 2.65
N GLY A 45 -26.26 0.44 1.74
CA GLY A 45 -24.84 0.71 1.98
C GLY A 45 -24.01 -0.57 2.16
N ILE A 46 -24.27 -1.62 1.38
CA ILE A 46 -23.52 -2.88 1.44
C ILE A 46 -22.76 -3.07 0.12
N ASN A 47 -21.45 -3.28 0.20
CA ASN A 47 -20.60 -3.59 -0.94
C ASN A 47 -20.48 -5.10 -1.12
N ARG A 48 -20.55 -5.59 -2.37
CA ARG A 48 -20.46 -7.02 -2.69
C ARG A 48 -19.17 -7.34 -3.42
N ILE A 49 -18.44 -8.33 -2.92
CA ILE A 49 -17.20 -8.86 -3.51
C ILE A 49 -17.45 -10.34 -3.83
N GLY A 50 -17.92 -10.64 -5.05
CA GLY A 50 -18.36 -11.99 -5.40
C GLY A 50 -19.58 -12.43 -4.56
N ASN A 51 -19.39 -13.41 -3.68
CA ASN A 51 -20.35 -13.87 -2.68
C ASN A 51 -20.02 -13.39 -1.26
N LEU A 52 -19.19 -12.36 -1.10
CA LEU A 52 -18.90 -11.73 0.18
C LEU A 52 -19.56 -10.36 0.25
N LEU A 53 -19.91 -9.94 1.47
CA LEU A 53 -20.56 -8.66 1.76
C LEU A 53 -19.74 -7.86 2.78
N VAL A 54 -19.50 -6.60 2.46
CA VAL A 54 -18.77 -5.64 3.28
C VAL A 54 -19.68 -4.42 3.52
N PRO A 55 -20.22 -4.23 4.74
CA PRO A 55 -20.98 -3.03 5.08
C PRO A 55 -20.14 -1.75 4.92
N ASN A 56 -20.77 -0.64 4.52
CA ASN A 56 -20.11 0.66 4.39
C ASN A 56 -19.46 1.12 5.70
N ASP A 57 -20.07 0.79 6.84
CA ASP A 57 -19.54 1.13 8.17
C ASP A 57 -18.10 0.62 8.37
N ASN A 58 -17.71 -0.49 7.72
CA ASN A 58 -16.34 -1.00 7.75
C ASN A 58 -15.35 0.01 7.13
N TYR A 59 -15.76 0.71 6.07
CA TYR A 59 -14.94 1.73 5.42
C TYR A 59 -14.91 3.04 6.21
N CYS A 60 -15.99 3.37 6.94
CA CYS A 60 -15.99 4.50 7.88
C CYS A 60 -15.03 4.25 9.05
N LEU A 61 -15.03 3.04 9.62
CA LEU A 61 -14.07 2.66 10.66
C LEU A 61 -12.62 2.69 10.13
N PHE A 62 -12.43 2.31 8.87
CA PHE A 62 -11.12 2.40 8.23
C PHE A 62 -10.67 3.85 8.01
N GLU A 63 -11.57 4.75 7.60
CA GLU A 63 -11.31 6.19 7.52
C GLU A 63 -10.84 6.74 8.87
N ASP A 64 -11.62 6.49 9.92
CA ASP A 64 -11.32 6.97 11.28
C ASP A 64 -9.96 6.48 11.78
N TRP A 65 -9.59 5.25 11.43
CA TRP A 65 -8.31 4.65 11.79
C TRP A 65 -7.14 5.19 10.95
N VAL A 66 -7.30 5.34 9.64
CA VAL A 66 -6.17 5.66 8.74
C VAL A 66 -5.86 7.16 8.69
N MET A 67 -6.85 8.04 8.82
CA MET A 67 -6.68 9.49 8.75
C MET A 67 -5.60 10.04 9.71
N PRO A 68 -5.59 9.72 11.02
CA PRO A 68 -4.54 10.19 11.92
C PRO A 68 -3.15 9.63 11.56
N ILE A 69 -3.08 8.45 10.95
CA ILE A 69 -1.81 7.87 10.48
C ILE A 69 -1.29 8.68 9.29
N LEU A 70 -2.16 9.07 8.35
CA LEU A 70 -1.79 9.92 7.21
C LEU A 70 -1.31 11.30 7.66
N ASP A 71 -1.91 11.88 8.70
CA ASP A 71 -1.45 13.14 9.31
C ASP A 71 -0.02 12.99 9.87
N ASN A 72 0.25 11.91 10.60
CA ASN A 72 1.59 11.62 11.13
C ASN A 72 2.61 11.39 10.00
N MET A 73 2.22 10.65 8.96
CA MET A 73 3.08 10.44 7.78
C MET A 73 3.42 11.76 7.09
N LEU A 74 2.44 12.66 6.94
CA LEU A 74 2.65 13.99 6.37
C LEU A 74 3.59 14.84 7.24
N ALA A 75 3.41 14.82 8.56
CA ALA A 75 4.27 15.52 9.49
C ALA A 75 5.71 15.00 9.41
N GLU A 76 5.92 13.68 9.37
CA GLU A 76 7.23 13.07 9.19
C GLU A 76 7.87 13.44 7.85
N GLN A 77 7.08 13.49 6.77
CA GLN A 77 7.56 13.93 5.47
C GLN A 77 8.02 15.40 5.51
N LYS A 78 7.23 16.29 6.12
CA LYS A 78 7.53 17.73 6.20
C LYS A 78 8.69 18.05 7.14
N HIS A 79 8.78 17.39 8.29
CA HIS A 79 9.75 17.74 9.33
C HIS A 79 11.03 16.91 9.28
N LYS A 80 10.95 15.63 8.90
CA LYS A 80 12.10 14.71 8.87
C LYS A 80 12.59 14.45 7.44
N GLY A 81 11.90 14.95 6.42
CA GLY A 81 12.19 14.63 5.03
C GLY A 81 11.93 13.15 4.69
N THR A 82 11.05 12.47 5.44
CA THR A 82 10.75 11.05 5.21
C THR A 82 10.10 10.87 3.85
N LEU A 83 10.69 10.00 3.02
CA LEU A 83 10.18 9.69 1.68
C LEU A 83 9.34 8.43 1.74
N TRP A 84 8.04 8.58 1.48
CA TRP A 84 7.07 7.50 1.52
C TRP A 84 6.99 6.79 0.18
N THR A 85 7.11 5.46 0.22
CA THR A 85 6.85 4.55 -0.90
C THR A 85 5.71 3.62 -0.51
N PRO A 86 5.04 2.95 -1.46
CA PRO A 86 4.01 1.97 -1.14
C PRO A 86 4.45 0.96 -0.07
N SER A 87 5.64 0.38 -0.18
CA SER A 87 6.13 -0.61 0.78
C SER A 87 6.38 -0.04 2.17
N ARG A 88 6.87 1.20 2.28
CA ARG A 88 7.05 1.88 3.56
C ARG A 88 5.72 2.23 4.22
N MET A 89 4.75 2.68 3.41
CA MET A 89 3.41 2.96 3.90
C MET A 89 2.74 1.69 4.42
N VAL A 90 2.81 0.57 3.68
CA VAL A 90 2.24 -0.71 4.14
C VAL A 90 2.90 -1.21 5.42
N ALA A 91 4.23 -1.10 5.53
CA ALA A 91 4.93 -1.45 6.77
C ALA A 91 4.51 -0.56 7.95
N ARG A 92 4.30 0.74 7.71
CA ARG A 92 3.76 1.67 8.73
C ARG A 92 2.35 1.25 9.15
N LEU A 93 1.44 1.03 8.21
CA LEU A 93 0.07 0.61 8.48
C LEU A 93 0.02 -0.73 9.24
N GLY A 94 0.84 -1.70 8.87
CA GLY A 94 0.96 -2.96 9.61
C GLY A 94 1.44 -2.79 11.04
N THR A 95 2.37 -1.86 11.28
CA THR A 95 2.86 -1.54 12.63
C THR A 95 1.77 -0.89 13.48
N GLU A 96 1.06 0.09 12.92
CA GLU A 96 -0.03 0.81 13.61
C GLU A 96 -1.25 -0.08 13.87
N MET A 97 -1.53 -1.05 13.00
CA MET A 97 -2.66 -1.97 13.17
C MET A 97 -2.48 -2.82 14.44
N ASN A 98 -1.24 -3.19 14.76
CA ASN A 98 -0.87 -3.90 15.99
C ASN A 98 -1.79 -5.10 16.32
N ASN A 99 -2.26 -5.82 15.30
CA ASN A 99 -3.20 -6.93 15.44
C ASN A 99 -2.60 -8.21 14.83
N PRO A 100 -2.44 -9.31 15.61
CA PRO A 100 -1.86 -10.57 15.12
C PRO A 100 -2.71 -11.30 14.08
N ASP A 101 -3.95 -10.86 13.83
CA ASP A 101 -4.77 -11.37 12.73
C ASP A 101 -4.44 -10.73 11.37
N SER A 102 -3.75 -9.59 11.35
CA SER A 102 -3.30 -8.93 10.12
C SER A 102 -2.07 -9.62 9.50
N ILE A 103 -2.09 -9.78 8.18
CA ILE A 103 -0.92 -10.16 7.39
C ILE A 103 0.17 -9.09 7.50
N TYR A 104 -0.20 -7.81 7.42
CA TYR A 104 0.74 -6.69 7.35
C TYR A 104 1.37 -6.37 8.70
N TYR A 105 0.68 -6.66 9.80
CA TYR A 105 1.30 -6.70 11.12
C TYR A 105 2.52 -7.64 11.13
N TRP A 106 2.34 -8.89 10.71
CA TRP A 106 3.43 -9.85 10.67
C TRP A 106 4.50 -9.50 9.64
N ALA A 107 4.11 -8.97 8.48
CA ALA A 107 5.06 -8.51 7.47
C ALA A 107 5.97 -7.42 8.03
N SER A 108 5.42 -6.44 8.74
CA SER A 108 6.21 -5.40 9.40
C SER A 108 7.13 -5.97 10.48
N ARG A 109 6.61 -6.83 11.36
CA ARG A 109 7.36 -7.45 12.47
C ARG A 109 8.53 -8.32 12.00
N ASN A 110 8.36 -9.00 10.88
CA ASN A 110 9.38 -9.87 10.28
C ASN A 110 10.22 -9.16 9.21
N ASN A 111 10.05 -7.85 9.03
CA ASN A 111 10.73 -7.04 8.02
C ASN A 111 10.58 -7.60 6.57
N ILE A 112 9.42 -8.18 6.28
CA ILE A 112 9.06 -8.68 4.95
C ILE A 112 8.46 -7.51 4.15
N PRO A 113 9.12 -7.06 3.06
CA PRO A 113 8.58 -5.99 2.23
C PRO A 113 7.32 -6.43 1.49
N VAL A 114 6.33 -5.54 1.48
CA VAL A 114 5.11 -5.68 0.69
C VAL A 114 5.07 -4.61 -0.37
N PHE A 115 5.05 -4.99 -1.63
CA PHE A 115 5.00 -4.08 -2.76
C PHE A 115 3.59 -4.00 -3.32
N SER A 116 3.13 -2.78 -3.63
CA SER A 116 1.87 -2.54 -4.33
C SER A 116 2.05 -1.35 -5.27
N PRO A 117 2.36 -1.60 -6.56
CA PRO A 117 2.60 -0.53 -7.54
C PRO A 117 1.38 0.37 -7.78
N ALA A 118 0.17 -0.11 -7.48
CA ALA A 118 -1.08 0.62 -7.60
C ALA A 118 -1.76 0.73 -6.24
N LEU A 119 -1.05 1.24 -5.22
CA LEU A 119 -1.59 1.35 -3.85
C LEU A 119 -2.79 2.30 -3.74
N THR A 120 -2.93 3.23 -4.68
CA THR A 120 -4.02 4.21 -4.71
C THR A 120 -5.30 3.70 -5.39
N ASP A 121 -5.31 2.48 -5.93
CA ASP A 121 -6.46 1.90 -6.64
C ASP A 121 -7.38 1.12 -5.68
N GLY A 122 -7.96 1.83 -4.72
CA GLY A 122 -8.80 1.26 -3.65
C GLY A 122 -9.26 2.29 -2.63
N SER A 123 -9.93 1.84 -1.57
CA SER A 123 -10.38 2.67 -0.46
C SER A 123 -9.24 3.47 0.19
N LEU A 124 -8.03 2.91 0.28
CA LEU A 124 -6.87 3.66 0.77
C LEU A 124 -6.55 4.88 -0.11
N GLY A 125 -6.73 4.74 -1.43
CA GLY A 125 -6.61 5.86 -2.38
C GLY A 125 -7.66 6.95 -2.14
N ASP A 126 -8.91 6.56 -1.88
CA ASP A 126 -9.98 7.50 -1.53
C ASP A 126 -9.63 8.27 -0.24
N MET A 127 -9.10 7.58 0.76
CA MET A 127 -8.68 8.22 2.02
C MET A 127 -7.51 9.18 1.81
N MET A 128 -6.52 8.82 1.00
CA MET A 128 -5.44 9.74 0.62
C MET A 128 -5.97 10.95 -0.17
N TYR A 129 -6.95 10.74 -1.05
CA TYR A 129 -7.59 11.82 -1.78
C TYR A 129 -8.29 12.79 -0.82
N PHE A 130 -9.16 12.31 0.08
CA PHE A 130 -9.83 13.17 1.06
C PHE A 130 -8.86 13.84 2.04
N HIS A 131 -7.83 13.12 2.47
CA HIS A 131 -6.74 13.66 3.28
C HIS A 131 -6.05 14.83 2.59
N SER A 132 -5.78 14.73 1.29
CA SER A 132 -5.09 15.79 0.53
C SER A 132 -5.88 17.11 0.45
N TYR A 133 -7.22 17.07 0.52
CA TYR A 133 -8.04 18.30 0.60
C TYR A 133 -7.96 18.97 1.96
N ARG A 134 -7.88 18.19 3.04
CA ARG A 134 -7.78 18.70 4.41
C ARG A 134 -6.36 19.16 4.74
N ASN A 135 -5.37 18.33 4.40
CA ASN A 135 -3.97 18.47 4.72
C ASN A 135 -3.10 18.19 3.48
N PRO A 136 -2.96 19.15 2.56
CA PRO A 136 -2.24 18.93 1.32
C PRO A 136 -0.74 18.66 1.52
N GLY A 137 -0.19 17.85 0.61
CA GLY A 137 1.25 17.68 0.42
C GLY A 137 1.82 16.30 0.77
N LEU A 138 1.00 15.31 1.16
CA LEU A 138 1.50 13.93 1.31
C LEU A 138 1.86 13.38 -0.07
N VAL A 139 3.11 12.92 -0.23
CA VAL A 139 3.60 12.38 -1.50
C VAL A 139 3.94 10.92 -1.30
N LEU A 140 3.32 10.06 -2.09
CA LEU A 140 3.67 8.66 -2.18
C LEU A 140 4.45 8.45 -3.49
N ASP A 141 5.73 8.16 -3.39
CA ASP A 141 6.59 7.92 -4.54
C ASP A 141 6.33 6.53 -5.12
N ILE A 142 5.45 6.47 -6.12
CA ILE A 142 5.14 5.26 -6.90
C ILE A 142 6.08 5.18 -8.11
N VAL A 143 6.23 6.29 -8.84
CA VAL A 143 7.16 6.49 -9.97
C VAL A 143 7.42 8.00 -10.09
N GLN A 144 8.22 8.61 -9.23
CA GLN A 144 8.55 10.03 -9.42
C GLN A 144 9.53 10.19 -10.58
N VAL A 145 9.13 10.07 -11.85
CA VAL A 145 9.98 10.54 -12.95
C VAL A 145 10.39 11.97 -12.59
N GLN A 146 11.70 12.21 -12.48
CA GLN A 146 12.22 13.55 -12.29
C GLN A 146 12.02 14.32 -13.59
N SER A 147 10.76 14.63 -13.92
CA SER A 147 10.44 15.68 -14.85
C SER A 147 10.82 16.96 -14.14
N LEU A 148 12.00 17.45 -14.49
CA LEU A 148 12.30 18.87 -14.70
C LEU A 148 11.19 19.81 -14.21
N ILE A 149 11.10 20.07 -12.90
CA ILE A 149 10.63 21.37 -12.42
C ILE A 149 11.81 22.33 -12.68
N ARG A 150 12.05 22.62 -13.97
CA ARG A 150 12.70 23.87 -14.39
C ARG A 150 11.65 24.96 -14.27
N GLY A 151 11.42 25.40 -13.03
CA GLY A 151 10.56 26.53 -12.70
C GLY A 151 11.31 27.47 -11.76
N SER A 152 12.18 28.29 -12.34
CA SER A 152 12.44 29.67 -11.90
C SER A 152 12.62 29.94 -10.40
N LEU A 153 13.55 29.28 -9.73
CA LEU A 153 14.12 29.78 -8.48
C LEU A 153 15.63 29.95 -8.66
N SER A 154 16.02 31.18 -8.97
CA SER A 154 17.40 31.66 -8.97
C SER A 154 17.92 31.73 -7.54
N GLY A 155 18.52 30.65 -7.06
CA GLY A 155 19.26 30.62 -5.80
C GLY A 155 20.16 29.39 -5.74
N PRO A 156 21.39 29.49 -5.20
CA PRO A 156 22.27 28.34 -5.05
C PRO A 156 21.68 27.42 -3.98
N VAL A 157 21.16 26.27 -4.39
CA VAL A 157 20.73 25.20 -3.48
C VAL A 157 21.99 24.50 -2.97
N PRO A 158 22.17 24.33 -1.64
CA PRO A 158 23.39 23.76 -1.09
C PRO A 158 23.59 22.31 -1.53
N LEU A 159 24.81 22.04 -1.99
CA LEU A 159 25.30 20.84 -2.67
C LEU A 159 25.51 19.62 -1.72
N SER A 160 24.71 19.46 -0.67
CA SER A 160 24.86 18.37 0.32
C SER A 160 23.72 17.34 0.32
N TYR A 161 22.64 17.58 -0.42
CA TYR A 161 21.65 16.53 -0.69
C TYR A 161 22.16 15.67 -1.86
N GLY A 162 22.68 14.48 -1.54
CA GLY A 162 22.96 13.46 -2.55
C GLY A 162 21.68 13.16 -3.32
N TYR A 163 21.55 13.71 -4.53
CA TYR A 163 20.50 13.43 -5.50
C TYR A 163 20.67 12.00 -6.04
N GLY A 164 20.52 11.01 -5.17
CA GLY A 164 20.39 9.61 -5.54
C GLY A 164 18.93 9.31 -5.87
N SER A 165 18.52 9.56 -7.12
CA SER A 165 17.30 9.07 -7.80
C SER A 165 16.28 8.31 -6.92
N LEU A 166 15.30 9.03 -6.37
CA LEU A 166 14.28 8.45 -5.47
C LEU A 166 13.06 7.81 -6.15
N VAL A 167 12.92 8.09 -7.44
CA VAL A 167 11.90 7.65 -8.41
C VAL A 167 11.55 6.15 -8.45
N ILE A 168 12.41 5.26 -7.94
CA ILE A 168 12.38 3.80 -8.21
C ILE A 168 12.68 3.00 -6.94
N ALA A 169 12.41 3.53 -5.74
CA ALA A 169 12.84 2.85 -4.51
C ALA A 169 12.23 1.45 -4.34
N ASP A 170 10.92 1.31 -4.54
CA ASP A 170 10.24 0.01 -4.41
C ASP A 170 10.58 -0.96 -5.54
N ILE A 171 10.58 -0.48 -6.80
CA ILE A 171 10.94 -1.32 -7.96
C ILE A 171 12.41 -1.77 -7.89
N ARG A 172 13.35 -0.87 -7.55
CA ARG A 172 14.75 -1.24 -7.36
C ARG A 172 14.89 -2.23 -6.22
N ARG A 173 14.15 -2.04 -5.12
CA ARG A 173 14.22 -2.96 -3.98
C ARG A 173 13.77 -4.35 -4.38
N LEU A 174 12.63 -4.49 -5.07
CA LEU A 174 12.15 -5.78 -5.54
C LEU A 174 13.12 -6.44 -6.54
N ASN A 175 13.58 -5.70 -7.55
CA ASN A 175 14.54 -6.22 -8.52
C ASN A 175 15.88 -6.61 -7.86
N THR A 176 16.35 -5.82 -6.89
CA THR A 176 17.59 -6.12 -6.16
C THR A 176 17.45 -7.38 -5.31
N ILE A 177 16.28 -7.62 -4.71
CA ILE A 177 15.99 -8.86 -3.98
C ILE A 177 16.11 -10.05 -4.94
N ALA A 178 15.52 -9.96 -6.14
CA ALA A 178 15.58 -11.03 -7.14
C ALA A 178 17.02 -11.27 -7.63
N VAL A 179 17.73 -10.23 -8.08
CA VAL A 179 19.10 -10.33 -8.64
C VAL A 179 20.10 -10.88 -7.61
N LYS A 180 19.93 -10.56 -6.32
CA LYS A 180 20.85 -11.02 -5.26
C LYS A 180 20.49 -12.40 -4.70
N ALA A 181 19.33 -12.96 -5.03
CA ALA A 181 18.93 -14.26 -4.52
C ALA A 181 19.75 -15.39 -5.17
N LEU A 182 20.20 -16.37 -4.37
CA LEU A 182 20.88 -17.56 -4.90
C LEU A 182 19.96 -18.42 -5.77
N LYS A 183 18.69 -18.49 -5.38
CA LYS A 183 17.58 -19.11 -6.09
C LYS A 183 16.32 -18.33 -5.76
N SER A 184 15.41 -18.19 -6.71
CA SER A 184 14.10 -17.59 -6.49
C SER A 184 12.98 -18.60 -6.79
N GLY A 185 11.96 -18.57 -5.94
CA GLY A 185 10.71 -19.31 -6.13
C GLY A 185 9.55 -18.33 -6.16
N MET A 186 8.61 -18.51 -7.09
CA MET A 186 7.43 -17.64 -7.23
C MET A 186 6.16 -18.45 -6.93
N LEU A 187 5.44 -18.06 -5.87
CA LEU A 187 4.07 -18.53 -5.62
C LEU A 187 3.09 -17.41 -5.96
N ILE A 188 2.37 -17.55 -7.07
CA ILE A 188 1.47 -16.51 -7.58
C ILE A 188 0.04 -17.06 -7.58
N VAL A 189 -0.84 -16.44 -6.79
CA VAL A 189 -2.27 -16.75 -6.75
C VAL A 189 -3.02 -15.60 -7.42
N GLY A 190 -3.55 -15.84 -8.62
CA GLY A 190 -4.21 -14.83 -9.45
C GLY A 190 -3.34 -14.32 -10.60
N GLY A 191 -3.60 -13.09 -11.05
CA GLY A 191 -2.99 -12.51 -12.26
C GLY A 191 -2.68 -11.01 -12.14
N GLY A 192 -2.78 -10.30 -13.27
CA GLY A 192 -2.65 -8.83 -13.31
C GLY A 192 -1.29 -8.30 -12.89
N VAL A 193 -1.30 -7.12 -12.24
CA VAL A 193 -0.09 -6.39 -11.82
C VAL A 193 0.79 -7.22 -10.90
N VAL A 194 0.21 -7.99 -9.98
CA VAL A 194 0.95 -8.84 -9.04
C VAL A 194 1.83 -9.85 -9.78
N LYS A 195 1.21 -10.61 -10.70
CA LYS A 195 1.93 -11.59 -11.52
C LYS A 195 3.02 -10.91 -12.35
N HIS A 196 2.66 -9.84 -13.07
CA HIS A 196 3.59 -9.17 -13.98
C HIS A 196 4.80 -8.60 -13.22
N HIS A 197 4.57 -7.97 -12.07
CA HIS A 197 5.63 -7.31 -11.30
C HIS A 197 6.65 -8.31 -10.72
N ILE A 198 6.18 -9.44 -10.18
CA ILE A 198 7.06 -10.51 -9.67
C ILE A 198 7.85 -11.16 -10.82
N CYS A 199 7.19 -11.51 -11.92
CA CYS A 199 7.85 -12.13 -13.07
C CYS A 199 8.91 -11.18 -13.67
N ASN A 200 8.59 -9.89 -13.79
CA ASN A 200 9.52 -8.89 -14.32
C ASN A 200 10.76 -8.71 -13.43
N ALA A 201 10.60 -8.78 -12.10
CA ALA A 201 11.74 -8.70 -11.19
C ALA A 201 12.69 -9.90 -11.33
N ASN A 202 12.17 -11.10 -11.60
CA ASN A 202 12.95 -12.33 -11.78
C ASN A 202 13.51 -12.52 -13.19
N LEU A 203 13.20 -11.62 -14.12
CA LEU A 203 13.81 -11.59 -15.45
C LEU A 203 15.21 -10.94 -15.42
N MET A 204 15.47 -10.12 -14.40
CA MET A 204 16.73 -9.37 -14.20
C MET A 204 17.78 -10.25 -13.52
#